data_AF-A0A1H6Z173-F1
#
_entry.id   AF-A0A1H6Z173-F1
#
_cell.length_a   1.000
_cell.length_b   1.000
_cell.length_c   1.000
_cell.angle_alpha   90.00
_cell.angle_beta   90.00
_cell.angle_gamma   90.00
#
_symmetry.space_group_name_H-M   'P 1'
#
loop_
_entity.id
_entity.type
_entity.pdbx_description
1 polymer ?
#
loop_
_entity_poly.entity_id
_entity_poly.type
_entity_poly.pdbx_seq_one_letter_code
_entity_poly.pdbx_strand_id
1 'polypeptide(L)'
;MNNQQNHPQRVTSDLVDKVLSQPSTESEQQTQPQKLPDRLLERLWLKMAEMYGHRWTANFGERADPEGAWANVLKGLTGQHLANGLNALVDKGEEYDWPPPANVFRALCLEVPGLPTEDDAWGQALRGTYGHLAVKIAAEATGTYDLRTSRLDDRSLRKVFSRNYAIVRARAAMGKPLDGEIPKAIEHQQKTPMQVQFAHSHREARDLITAQGLPTDPKQARALLLAKMGICRGGQAHG
;
A
#
# COMPACT_ATOMS: atom_id res chain seq x y z
N MET A 1 -43.95 -44.12 49.89
CA MET A 1 -43.40 -43.27 48.81
C MET A 1 -43.27 -41.85 49.33
N ASN A 2 -42.03 -41.35 49.32
CA ASN A 2 -41.62 -39.93 49.40
C ASN A 2 -42.39 -39.06 48.39
N ASN A 3 -42.46 -37.73 48.42
CA ASN A 3 -42.09 -36.64 49.33
C ASN A 3 -42.35 -35.37 48.48
N GLN A 4 -43.01 -34.32 48.97
CA GLN A 4 -42.86 -33.00 48.33
C GLN A 4 -43.26 -31.84 49.24
N GLN A 5 -42.25 -31.14 49.77
CA GLN A 5 -42.33 -29.72 50.16
C GLN A 5 -40.97 -29.04 49.86
N ASN A 6 -40.97 -28.29 48.75
CA ASN A 6 -40.48 -26.91 48.54
C ASN A 6 -39.37 -26.31 49.45
N HIS A 7 -38.23 -25.89 48.88
CA HIS A 7 -37.84 -24.46 48.64
C HIS A 7 -36.42 -24.30 48.03
N PRO A 8 -36.05 -23.11 47.46
CA PRO A 8 -35.21 -22.95 46.27
C PRO A 8 -33.81 -22.36 46.54
N GLN A 9 -32.84 -22.60 45.64
CA GLN A 9 -31.65 -21.75 45.52
C GLN A 9 -31.04 -21.71 44.12
N ARG A 10 -30.60 -20.49 43.76
CA ARG A 10 -29.49 -20.11 42.86
C ARG A 10 -29.74 -20.05 41.34
N VAL A 11 -30.24 -18.88 40.93
CA VAL A 11 -30.07 -18.31 39.58
C VAL A 11 -29.07 -17.15 39.70
N THR A 12 -27.77 -17.41 39.87
CA THR A 12 -26.73 -16.35 39.85
C THR A 12 -25.38 -16.83 39.27
N SER A 13 -25.36 -17.88 38.44
CA SER A 13 -24.10 -18.37 37.84
C SER A 13 -23.95 -18.08 36.35
N ASP A 14 -25.02 -17.70 35.64
CA ASP A 14 -24.99 -17.62 34.17
C ASP A 14 -24.58 -16.25 33.59
N LEU A 15 -24.36 -15.23 34.44
CA LEU A 15 -24.06 -13.87 33.95
C LEU A 15 -22.55 -13.54 33.88
N VAL A 16 -21.68 -14.42 34.41
CA VAL A 16 -20.23 -14.21 34.44
C VAL A 16 -19.47 -14.90 33.31
N ASP A 17 -20.03 -15.94 32.69
CA ASP A 17 -19.36 -16.65 31.57
C ASP A 17 -19.48 -15.93 30.22
N LYS A 18 -20.37 -14.94 30.08
CA LYS A 18 -20.61 -14.25 28.80
C LYS A 18 -19.69 -13.03 28.55
N VAL A 19 -18.83 -12.66 29.51
CA VAL A 19 -18.01 -11.44 29.44
C VAL A 19 -16.56 -11.70 28.95
N LEU A 20 -16.14 -12.96 28.84
CA LEU A 20 -14.77 -13.33 28.40
C LEU A 20 -14.63 -13.70 26.91
N SER A 21 -15.68 -13.53 26.11
CA SER A 21 -15.59 -13.70 24.65
C SER A 21 -15.06 -12.41 24.00
N GLN A 22 -13.74 -12.23 24.05
CA GLN A 22 -13.06 -11.30 23.14
C GLN A 22 -13.29 -11.78 21.70
N PRO A 23 -13.72 -10.93 20.76
CA PRO A 23 -13.55 -11.23 19.35
C PRO A 23 -12.05 -11.13 19.07
N SER A 24 -11.42 -12.27 18.82
CA SER A 24 -10.09 -12.32 18.20
C SER A 24 -10.16 -11.59 16.87
N THR A 25 -9.79 -10.31 16.88
CA THR A 25 -9.25 -9.68 15.67
C THR A 25 -8.00 -10.46 15.32
N GLU A 26 -8.14 -11.43 14.43
CA GLU A 26 -7.06 -11.96 13.61
C GLU A 26 -6.40 -10.76 12.94
N SER A 27 -5.34 -10.27 13.57
CA SER A 27 -4.43 -9.32 12.95
C SER A 27 -3.77 -10.07 11.82
N GLU A 28 -4.19 -9.75 10.58
CA GLU A 28 -3.47 -10.09 9.37
C GLU A 28 -1.98 -9.79 9.61
N GLN A 29 -1.19 -10.85 9.70
CA GLN A 29 0.24 -10.75 9.83
C GLN A 29 0.75 -10.00 8.60
N GLN A 30 1.14 -8.74 8.81
CA GLN A 30 1.93 -7.96 7.86
C GLN A 30 3.22 -8.75 7.60
N THR A 31 3.16 -9.56 6.55
CA THR A 31 4.24 -10.43 6.12
C THR A 31 5.39 -9.52 5.70
N GLN A 32 6.47 -9.55 6.47
CA GLN A 32 7.75 -8.95 6.09
C GLN A 32 8.04 -9.29 4.63
N PRO A 33 8.71 -8.41 3.88
CA PRO A 33 8.75 -8.56 2.43
C PRO A 33 9.50 -9.87 2.13
N GLN A 34 8.76 -10.90 1.71
CA GLN A 34 9.25 -12.26 1.57
C GLN A 34 10.07 -12.35 0.28
N LYS A 35 11.25 -12.98 0.37
CA LYS A 35 12.12 -13.32 -0.77
C LYS A 35 11.32 -14.07 -1.85
N LEU A 36 11.87 -14.17 -3.06
CA LEU A 36 11.22 -14.97 -4.11
C LEU A 36 11.01 -16.41 -3.58
N PRO A 37 9.81 -17.00 -3.71
CA PRO A 37 9.55 -18.36 -3.26
C PRO A 37 10.54 -19.37 -3.86
N ASP A 38 11.10 -20.25 -3.03
CA ASP A 38 12.17 -21.19 -3.42
C ASP A 38 11.84 -21.98 -4.68
N ARG A 39 10.61 -22.50 -4.78
CA ARG A 39 10.14 -23.24 -5.97
C ARG A 39 10.18 -22.42 -7.26
N LEU A 40 9.93 -21.10 -7.18
CA LEU A 40 10.01 -20.22 -8.35
C LEU A 40 11.47 -19.94 -8.71
N LEU A 41 12.33 -19.78 -7.71
CA LEU A 41 13.77 -19.58 -7.92
C LEU A 41 14.42 -20.82 -8.54
N GLU A 42 14.09 -22.02 -8.08
CA GLU A 42 14.55 -23.30 -8.65
C GLU A 42 14.12 -23.47 -10.10
N ARG A 43 12.83 -23.19 -10.40
CA ARG A 43 12.31 -23.25 -11.77
C ARG A 43 13.00 -22.23 -12.68
N LEU A 44 13.28 -21.03 -12.17
CA LEU A 44 14.05 -20.03 -12.90
C LEU A 44 15.46 -20.57 -13.21
N TRP A 45 16.13 -21.18 -12.23
CA TRP A 45 17.48 -21.74 -12.42
C TRP A 45 17.52 -22.80 -13.51
N LEU A 46 16.54 -23.71 -13.53
CA LEU A 46 16.42 -24.72 -14.58
C LEU A 46 16.24 -24.07 -15.96
N LYS A 47 15.36 -23.06 -16.08
CA LYS A 47 15.12 -22.38 -17.36
C LYS A 47 16.32 -21.58 -17.84
N MET A 48 17.01 -20.88 -16.95
CA MET A 48 18.22 -20.15 -17.32
C MET A 48 19.36 -21.09 -17.73
N ALA A 49 19.51 -22.23 -17.05
CA ALA A 49 20.46 -23.28 -17.45
C ALA A 49 20.11 -23.92 -18.79
N GLU A 50 18.82 -24.17 -19.08
CA GLU A 50 18.36 -24.64 -20.39
C GLU A 50 18.69 -23.65 -21.52
N MET A 51 18.50 -22.34 -21.28
CA MET A 51 18.71 -21.30 -22.30
C MET A 51 20.18 -21.00 -22.55
N TYR A 52 20.99 -20.87 -21.49
CA TYR A 52 22.37 -20.37 -21.57
C TYR A 52 23.43 -21.47 -21.34
N GLY A 53 23.02 -22.66 -20.91
CA GLY A 53 23.91 -23.78 -20.65
C GLY A 53 25.04 -23.44 -19.69
N HIS A 54 26.26 -23.77 -20.09
CA HIS A 54 27.46 -23.58 -19.28
C HIS A 54 27.73 -22.12 -18.90
N ARG A 55 27.32 -21.15 -19.74
CA ARG A 55 27.49 -19.71 -19.44
C ARG A 55 26.74 -19.32 -18.16
N TRP A 56 25.59 -19.93 -17.91
CA TRP A 56 24.82 -19.71 -16.69
C TRP A 56 25.47 -20.40 -15.50
N THR A 57 25.71 -21.71 -15.60
CA THR A 57 26.19 -22.50 -14.46
C THR A 57 27.60 -22.11 -14.02
N ALA A 58 28.45 -21.65 -14.93
CA ALA A 58 29.78 -21.14 -14.60
C ALA A 58 29.74 -19.82 -13.80
N ASN A 59 28.79 -18.94 -14.09
CA ASN A 59 28.72 -17.61 -13.44
C ASN A 59 27.86 -17.59 -12.17
N PHE A 60 26.78 -18.38 -12.14
CA PHE A 60 25.77 -18.31 -11.08
C PHE A 60 25.61 -19.62 -10.30
N GLY A 61 26.33 -20.68 -10.71
CA GLY A 61 26.26 -22.00 -10.09
C GLY A 61 25.13 -22.88 -10.65
N GLU A 62 25.24 -24.18 -10.39
CA GLU A 62 24.29 -25.19 -10.87
C GLU A 62 22.95 -25.18 -10.14
N ARG A 63 22.94 -24.73 -8.88
CA ARG A 63 21.77 -24.74 -8.00
C ARG A 63 21.43 -23.34 -7.55
N ALA A 64 20.12 -23.07 -7.45
CA ALA A 64 19.60 -21.85 -6.87
C ALA A 64 19.99 -21.74 -5.40
N ASP A 65 20.42 -20.54 -4.99
CA ASP A 65 20.65 -20.18 -3.60
C ASP A 65 19.51 -19.27 -3.09
N PRO A 66 18.63 -19.76 -2.19
CA PRO A 66 17.53 -18.96 -1.61
C PRO A 66 18.00 -17.75 -0.79
N GLU A 67 19.24 -17.76 -0.31
CA GLU A 67 19.84 -16.66 0.44
C GLU A 67 20.67 -15.71 -0.45
N GLY A 68 20.86 -16.10 -1.71
CA GLY A 68 21.71 -15.42 -2.68
C GLY A 68 21.16 -14.09 -3.22
N ALA A 69 21.98 -13.42 -4.02
CA ALA A 69 21.63 -12.12 -4.60
C ALA A 69 20.36 -12.16 -5.47
N TRP A 70 20.13 -13.24 -6.23
CA TRP A 70 18.96 -13.40 -7.09
C TRP A 70 17.65 -13.47 -6.30
N ALA A 71 17.61 -14.22 -5.20
CA ALA A 71 16.42 -14.32 -4.34
C ALA A 71 16.03 -12.97 -3.74
N ASN A 72 17.03 -12.15 -3.39
CA ASN A 72 16.83 -10.82 -2.83
C ASN A 72 16.41 -9.79 -3.89
N VAL A 73 17.01 -9.81 -5.09
CA VAL A 73 16.69 -8.88 -6.18
C VAL A 73 15.29 -9.16 -6.75
N LEU A 74 14.93 -10.43 -6.93
CA LEU A 74 13.64 -10.85 -7.49
C LEU A 74 12.50 -10.93 -6.48
N LYS A 75 12.74 -10.40 -5.28
CA LYS A 75 11.79 -10.30 -4.19
C LYS A 75 10.47 -9.64 -4.62
N GLY A 76 9.36 -10.27 -4.23
CA GLY A 76 8.00 -9.81 -4.55
C GLY A 76 7.55 -10.05 -6.01
N LEU A 77 8.37 -10.71 -6.84
CA LEU A 77 7.92 -11.14 -8.16
C LEU A 77 7.05 -12.39 -8.07
N THR A 78 6.11 -12.51 -9.02
CA THR A 78 5.24 -13.66 -9.16
C THR A 78 5.73 -14.54 -10.32
N GLY A 79 5.18 -15.75 -10.44
CA GLY A 79 5.49 -16.62 -11.59
C GLY A 79 5.19 -15.96 -12.95
N GLN A 80 4.18 -15.08 -13.02
CA GLN A 80 3.85 -14.34 -14.24
C GLN A 80 4.95 -13.33 -14.61
N HIS A 81 5.48 -12.58 -13.64
CA HIS A 81 6.59 -11.67 -13.88
C HIS A 81 7.83 -12.43 -14.39
N LEU A 82 8.12 -13.60 -13.81
CA LEU A 82 9.23 -14.44 -14.30
C LEU A 82 8.99 -14.92 -15.73
N ALA A 83 7.77 -15.33 -16.07
CA ALA A 83 7.41 -15.73 -17.43
C ALA A 83 7.57 -14.57 -18.43
N ASN A 84 7.17 -13.35 -18.06
CA ASN A 84 7.39 -12.17 -18.90
C ASN A 84 8.88 -11.93 -19.16
N GLY A 85 9.70 -12.01 -18.11
CA GLY A 85 11.15 -11.82 -18.24
C GLY A 85 11.81 -12.89 -19.10
N LEU A 86 11.41 -14.16 -18.94
CA LEU A 86 11.90 -15.27 -19.78
C LEU A 86 11.50 -15.08 -21.25
N ASN A 87 10.26 -14.67 -21.53
CA ASN A 87 9.82 -14.38 -22.90
C ASN A 87 10.61 -13.20 -23.50
N ALA A 88 10.84 -12.15 -22.72
CA ALA A 88 11.62 -11.00 -23.17
C ALA A 88 13.06 -11.36 -23.53
N LEU A 89 13.68 -12.33 -22.84
CA LEU A 89 15.00 -12.85 -23.21
C LEU A 89 14.99 -13.57 -24.57
N VAL A 90 13.92 -14.32 -24.85
CA VAL A 90 13.74 -14.99 -26.14
C VAL A 90 13.51 -13.98 -27.26
N ASP A 91 12.62 -13.01 -27.04
CA ASP A 91 12.28 -11.99 -28.03
C ASP A 91 13.47 -11.07 -28.35
N LYS A 92 14.31 -10.77 -27.36
CA LYS A 92 15.52 -9.95 -27.48
C LYS A 92 16.79 -10.81 -27.53
N GLY A 93 16.73 -11.98 -28.17
CA GLY A 93 17.82 -12.97 -28.15
C GLY A 93 19.18 -12.46 -28.66
N GLU A 94 19.20 -11.52 -29.60
CA GLU A 94 20.47 -10.90 -30.07
C GLU A 94 21.12 -10.01 -29.00
N GLU A 95 20.32 -9.29 -28.21
CA GLU A 95 20.80 -8.42 -27.13
C GLU A 95 21.25 -9.23 -25.90
N TYR A 96 20.55 -10.33 -25.61
CA TYR A 96 20.80 -11.21 -24.48
C TYR A 96 21.39 -12.56 -24.91
N ASP A 97 22.39 -12.57 -25.80
CA ASP A 97 23.19 -13.78 -26.07
C ASP A 97 23.97 -14.26 -24.83
N TRP A 98 24.22 -13.34 -23.88
CA TRP A 98 24.83 -13.62 -22.59
C TRP A 98 23.81 -13.49 -21.44
N PRO A 99 23.85 -14.38 -20.43
CA PRO A 99 22.90 -14.31 -19.32
C PRO A 99 22.98 -12.97 -18.59
N PRO A 100 21.85 -12.25 -18.42
CA PRO A 100 21.83 -10.95 -17.77
C PRO A 100 22.04 -11.08 -16.26
N PRO A 101 22.55 -10.03 -15.61
CA PRO A 101 22.57 -9.95 -14.16
C PRO A 101 21.15 -9.80 -13.59
N ALA A 102 20.96 -10.18 -12.31
CA ALA A 102 19.65 -10.26 -11.67
C ALA A 102 18.82 -8.96 -11.74
N ASN A 103 19.46 -7.80 -11.66
CA ASN A 103 18.80 -6.49 -11.72
C ASN A 103 18.24 -6.18 -13.13
N VAL A 104 18.98 -6.58 -14.18
CA VAL A 104 18.54 -6.42 -15.57
C VAL A 104 17.40 -7.41 -15.84
N PHE A 105 17.55 -8.66 -15.42
CA PHE A 105 16.47 -9.65 -15.56
C PHE A 105 15.18 -9.21 -14.84
N ARG A 106 15.30 -8.62 -13.64
CA ARG A 106 14.15 -8.04 -12.92
C ARG A 106 13.44 -6.97 -13.73
N ALA A 107 14.16 -6.12 -14.46
CA ALA A 107 13.56 -5.10 -15.30
C ALA A 107 12.72 -5.75 -16.41
N LEU A 108 13.27 -6.77 -17.08
CA LEU A 108 12.57 -7.57 -18.08
C LEU A 108 11.32 -8.26 -17.51
N CYS A 109 11.39 -8.80 -16.29
CA CYS A 109 10.23 -9.41 -15.64
C CYS A 109 9.04 -8.45 -15.41
N LEU A 110 9.33 -7.15 -15.30
CA LEU A 110 8.33 -6.10 -15.09
C LEU A 110 7.87 -5.45 -16.40
N GLU A 111 8.52 -5.75 -17.52
CA GLU A 111 8.01 -5.40 -18.84
C GLU A 111 6.74 -6.23 -19.11
N VAL A 112 5.72 -5.55 -19.63
CA VAL A 112 4.49 -6.20 -20.09
C VAL A 112 4.51 -6.12 -21.61
N PRO A 113 4.61 -7.26 -22.31
CA PRO A 113 4.62 -7.27 -23.78
C PRO A 113 3.41 -6.51 -24.34
N GLY A 114 3.66 -5.61 -25.30
CA GLY A 114 2.62 -4.80 -25.95
C GLY A 114 2.15 -3.56 -25.18
N LEU A 115 2.63 -3.31 -23.95
CA LEU A 115 2.36 -2.04 -23.28
C LEU A 115 3.28 -0.93 -23.82
N PRO A 116 2.73 0.23 -24.21
CA PRO A 116 3.54 1.36 -24.64
C PRO A 116 4.40 1.91 -23.49
N THR A 117 5.48 2.61 -23.83
CA THR A 117 6.26 3.37 -22.85
C THR A 117 5.41 4.46 -22.21
N GLU A 118 5.85 5.01 -21.07
CA GLU A 118 5.10 6.08 -20.41
C GLU A 118 4.98 7.33 -21.29
N ASP A 119 6.03 7.67 -22.05
CA ASP A 119 6.02 8.79 -22.98
C ASP A 119 5.07 8.56 -24.16
N ASP A 120 5.07 7.36 -24.74
CA ASP A 120 4.15 7.00 -25.82
C ASP A 120 2.70 6.98 -25.33
N ALA A 121 2.47 6.45 -24.13
CA ALA A 121 1.17 6.41 -23.48
C ALA A 121 0.66 7.83 -23.19
N TRP A 122 1.53 8.74 -22.73
CA TRP A 122 1.18 10.15 -22.52
C TRP A 122 0.78 10.83 -23.83
N GLY A 123 1.55 10.63 -24.90
CA GLY A 123 1.23 11.16 -26.21
C GLY A 123 -0.10 10.63 -26.76
N GLN A 124 -0.39 9.34 -26.58
CA GLN A 124 -1.67 8.73 -26.93
C GLN A 124 -2.84 9.30 -26.12
N ALA A 125 -2.64 9.51 -24.82
CA ALA A 125 -3.64 10.07 -23.91
C ALA A 125 -4.05 11.49 -24.31
N LEU A 126 -3.08 12.35 -24.65
CA LEU A 126 -3.35 13.71 -25.13
C LEU A 126 -4.08 13.73 -26.49
N ARG A 127 -3.76 12.78 -27.38
CA ARG A 127 -4.44 12.63 -28.67
C ARG A 127 -5.84 12.01 -28.54
N GLY A 128 -6.17 11.39 -27.42
CA GLY A 128 -7.41 10.62 -27.23
C GLY A 128 -7.53 9.38 -28.13
N THR A 129 -6.41 8.91 -28.70
CA THR A 129 -6.35 7.71 -29.55
C THR A 129 -5.45 6.68 -28.90
N TYR A 130 -6.02 5.54 -28.51
CA TYR A 130 -5.36 4.55 -27.67
C TYR A 130 -4.98 3.31 -28.47
N GLY A 131 -3.69 2.97 -28.50
CA GLY A 131 -3.18 1.73 -29.08
C GLY A 131 -3.26 0.53 -28.13
N HIS A 132 -3.46 0.77 -26.83
CA HIS A 132 -3.57 -0.28 -25.82
C HIS A 132 -4.63 0.04 -24.77
N LEU A 133 -5.38 -0.97 -24.32
CA LEU A 133 -6.46 -0.81 -23.33
C LEU A 133 -5.96 -0.19 -22.02
N ALA A 134 -4.74 -0.53 -21.61
CA ALA A 134 -4.09 0.07 -20.44
C ALA A 134 -3.98 1.60 -20.51
N VAL A 135 -3.70 2.15 -21.70
CA VAL A 135 -3.60 3.60 -21.90
C VAL A 135 -4.98 4.24 -21.80
N LYS A 136 -5.99 3.60 -22.41
CA LYS A 136 -7.38 4.07 -22.35
C LYS A 136 -7.87 4.18 -20.90
N ILE A 137 -7.66 3.12 -20.11
CA ILE A 137 -8.10 3.10 -18.70
C ILE A 137 -7.35 4.14 -17.87
N ALA A 138 -6.04 4.29 -18.09
CA ALA A 138 -5.26 5.32 -17.42
C ALA A 138 -5.76 6.73 -17.77
N ALA A 139 -6.09 6.98 -19.05
CA ALA A 139 -6.63 8.25 -19.52
C ALA A 139 -8.03 8.55 -18.94
N GLU A 140 -8.92 7.55 -18.91
CA GLU A 140 -10.25 7.66 -18.30
C GLU A 140 -10.17 7.98 -16.80
N ALA A 141 -9.25 7.35 -16.07
CA ALA A 141 -9.02 7.61 -14.66
C ALA A 141 -8.37 8.98 -14.39
N THR A 142 -7.59 9.52 -15.33
CA THR A 142 -7.00 10.85 -15.23
C THR A 142 -8.00 11.96 -15.55
N GLY A 143 -8.96 11.70 -16.45
CA GLY A 143 -9.92 12.68 -16.93
C GLY A 143 -9.68 13.01 -18.41
N THR A 144 -10.49 12.42 -19.29
CA THR A 144 -10.36 12.60 -20.75
C THR A 144 -10.59 14.03 -21.21
N TYR A 145 -11.45 14.79 -20.51
CA TYR A 145 -11.68 16.21 -20.80
C TYR A 145 -10.43 17.04 -20.50
N ASP A 146 -9.82 16.83 -19.34
CA ASP A 146 -8.60 17.54 -18.92
C ASP A 146 -7.44 17.21 -19.87
N LEU A 147 -7.28 15.94 -20.25
CA LEU A 147 -6.28 15.51 -21.22
C LEU A 147 -6.44 16.15 -22.59
N ARG A 148 -7.68 16.31 -23.08
CA ARG A 148 -7.95 16.90 -24.40
C ARG A 148 -7.80 18.41 -24.44
N THR A 149 -8.00 19.07 -23.30
CA THR A 149 -7.95 20.54 -23.18
C THR A 149 -6.61 21.06 -22.67
N SER A 150 -5.78 20.18 -22.10
CA SER A 150 -4.46 20.53 -21.57
C SER A 150 -3.38 20.62 -22.66
N ARG A 151 -2.26 21.24 -22.29
CA ARG A 151 -1.06 21.39 -23.12
C ARG A 151 -0.07 20.26 -22.84
N LEU A 152 0.81 20.00 -23.81
CA LEU A 152 1.86 18.97 -23.73
C LEU A 152 2.79 19.12 -22.50
N ASP A 153 2.94 20.34 -21.98
CA ASP A 153 3.84 20.70 -20.88
C ASP A 153 3.17 20.76 -19.50
N ASP A 154 1.91 20.35 -19.36
CA ASP A 154 1.21 20.29 -18.07
C ASP A 154 1.79 19.21 -17.15
N ARG A 155 2.77 19.63 -16.36
CA ARG A 155 3.50 18.75 -15.42
C ARG A 155 2.61 18.18 -14.32
N SER A 156 1.56 18.88 -13.92
CA SER A 156 0.60 18.39 -12.91
C SER A 156 -0.21 17.24 -13.49
N LEU A 157 -0.82 17.45 -14.65
CA LEU A 157 -1.66 16.45 -15.30
C LEU A 157 -0.85 15.23 -15.73
N ARG A 158 0.36 15.46 -16.24
CA ARG A 158 1.29 14.37 -16.57
C ARG A 158 1.61 13.52 -15.35
N LYS A 159 1.88 14.10 -14.17
CA LYS A 159 2.12 13.33 -12.94
C LYS A 159 0.93 12.45 -12.55
N VAL A 160 -0.29 12.97 -12.66
CA VAL A 160 -1.52 12.21 -12.38
C VAL A 160 -1.66 11.04 -13.36
N PHE A 161 -1.47 11.30 -14.65
CA PHE A 161 -1.45 10.27 -15.68
C PHE A 161 -0.37 9.21 -15.44
N SER A 162 0.89 9.60 -15.22
CA SER A 162 2.01 8.69 -14.95
C SER A 162 1.71 7.76 -13.79
N ARG A 163 1.13 8.28 -12.69
CA ARG A 163 0.69 7.47 -11.55
C ARG A 163 -0.38 6.46 -11.96
N ASN A 164 -1.43 6.91 -12.63
CA ASN A 164 -2.53 6.05 -13.06
C ASN A 164 -2.02 4.96 -14.01
N TYR A 165 -1.20 5.33 -14.99
CA TYR A 165 -0.60 4.40 -15.94
C TYR A 165 0.31 3.37 -15.26
N ALA A 166 1.10 3.77 -14.27
CA ALA A 166 1.92 2.84 -13.49
C ALA A 166 1.07 1.80 -12.73
N ILE A 167 -0.09 2.20 -12.19
CA ILE A 167 -1.02 1.27 -11.52
C ILE A 167 -1.61 0.28 -12.52
N VAL A 168 -2.03 0.74 -13.69
CA VAL A 168 -2.58 -0.14 -14.75
C VAL A 168 -1.52 -1.08 -15.29
N ARG A 169 -0.30 -0.61 -15.50
CA ARG A 169 0.85 -1.44 -15.91
C ARG A 169 1.14 -2.52 -14.88
N ALA A 170 1.13 -2.19 -13.59
CA ALA A 170 1.31 -3.18 -12.53
C ALA A 170 0.17 -4.22 -12.51
N ARG A 171 -1.08 -3.81 -12.75
CA ARG A 171 -2.22 -4.75 -12.87
C ARG A 171 -2.08 -5.66 -14.09
N ALA A 172 -1.69 -5.10 -15.23
CA ALA A 172 -1.43 -5.86 -16.46
C ALA A 172 -0.31 -6.88 -16.26
N ALA A 173 0.78 -6.49 -15.60
CA ALA A 173 1.89 -7.40 -15.27
C ALA A 173 1.46 -8.57 -14.38
N MET A 174 0.49 -8.34 -13.48
CA MET A 174 -0.08 -9.37 -12.61
C MET A 174 -1.14 -10.25 -13.30
N GLY A 175 -1.50 -10.00 -14.57
CA GLY A 175 -2.57 -10.71 -15.27
C GLY A 175 -3.97 -10.47 -14.69
N LYS A 176 -4.15 -9.41 -13.90
CA LYS A 176 -5.47 -9.03 -13.36
C LYS A 176 -6.29 -8.35 -14.47
N PRO A 177 -7.61 -8.58 -14.52
CA PRO A 177 -8.47 -7.89 -15.48
C PRO A 177 -8.32 -6.38 -15.31
N LEU A 178 -8.22 -5.68 -16.43
CA LEU A 178 -8.05 -4.23 -16.46
C LEU A 178 -9.39 -3.50 -16.23
N ASP A 179 -10.50 -4.24 -16.13
CA ASP A 179 -11.88 -3.75 -16.07
C ASP A 179 -12.25 -3.01 -14.76
N GLY A 180 -11.32 -2.91 -13.81
CA GLY A 180 -11.54 -2.25 -12.52
C GLY A 180 -11.11 -0.79 -12.51
N GLU A 181 -11.93 0.09 -11.94
CA GLU A 181 -11.57 1.50 -11.69
C GLU A 181 -10.19 1.61 -10.98
N ILE A 182 -9.38 2.56 -11.38
CA ILE A 182 -8.13 2.88 -10.69
C ILE A 182 -8.49 3.62 -9.40
N PRO A 183 -8.04 3.17 -8.21
CA PRO A 183 -8.24 3.89 -6.95
C PRO A 183 -7.75 5.32 -7.10
N LYS A 184 -8.70 6.25 -7.10
CA LYS A 184 -8.43 7.68 -7.06
C LYS A 184 -7.54 7.95 -5.86
N ALA A 185 -6.46 8.71 -6.07
CA ALA A 185 -5.61 9.11 -4.97
C ALA A 185 -6.48 9.80 -3.91
N ILE A 186 -6.18 9.57 -2.64
CA ILE A 186 -6.85 10.23 -1.51
C ILE A 186 -6.40 11.70 -1.50
N GLU A 187 -6.88 12.50 -2.44
CA GLU A 187 -6.69 13.95 -2.45
C GLU A 187 -7.76 14.67 -1.63
N HIS A 188 -8.89 13.98 -1.38
CA HIS A 188 -9.85 14.32 -0.34
C HIS A 188 -9.94 13.17 0.65
N GLN A 189 -9.16 13.22 1.72
CA GLN A 189 -9.35 12.34 2.87
C GLN A 189 -10.70 12.70 3.49
N GLN A 190 -11.77 12.04 3.04
CA GLN A 190 -13.03 12.09 3.75
C GLN A 190 -12.76 11.55 5.15
N LYS A 191 -12.89 12.42 6.15
CA LYS A 191 -12.67 12.07 7.55
C LYS A 191 -13.49 10.82 7.84
N THR A 192 -12.84 9.80 8.40
CA THR A 192 -13.57 8.58 8.78
C THR A 192 -14.68 8.96 9.78
N PRO A 193 -15.77 8.17 9.89
CA PRO A 193 -16.81 8.44 10.88
C PRO A 193 -16.24 8.65 12.30
N MET A 194 -15.22 7.87 12.65
CA MET A 194 -14.47 8.01 13.90
C MET A 194 -13.72 9.36 14.01
N GLN A 195 -13.07 9.84 12.95
CA GLN A 195 -12.39 11.15 12.95
C GLN A 195 -13.37 12.31 13.04
N VAL A 196 -14.54 12.20 12.40
CA VAL A 196 -15.62 13.20 12.52
C VAL A 196 -16.13 13.25 13.96
N GLN A 197 -16.37 12.09 14.56
CA GLN A 197 -16.84 11.97 15.94
C GLN A 197 -15.81 12.50 16.95
N PHE A 198 -14.51 12.24 16.73
CA PHE A 198 -13.45 12.76 17.58
C PHE A 198 -13.35 14.29 17.49
N ALA A 199 -13.48 14.85 16.28
CA ALA A 199 -13.48 16.30 16.07
C ALA A 199 -14.69 16.97 16.73
N HIS A 200 -15.87 16.34 16.68
CA HIS A 200 -17.08 16.80 17.36
C HIS A 200 -16.88 16.79 18.89
N SER A 201 -16.43 15.66 19.43
CA SER A 201 -16.17 15.50 20.87
C SER A 201 -15.12 16.51 21.37
N HIS A 202 -14.06 16.77 20.59
CA HIS A 202 -13.06 17.80 20.93
C HIS A 202 -13.62 19.22 20.92
N ARG A 203 -14.59 19.51 20.05
CA ARG A 203 -15.25 20.82 20.01
C ARG A 203 -16.14 20.99 21.24
N GLU A 204 -16.98 20.00 21.53
CA GLU A 204 -17.84 20.03 22.72
C GLU A 204 -17.03 20.14 24.02
N ALA A 205 -15.92 19.42 24.14
CA ALA A 205 -15.04 19.51 25.31
C ALA A 205 -14.48 20.94 25.48
N ARG A 206 -14.09 21.60 24.39
CA ARG A 206 -13.64 23.00 24.43
C ARG A 206 -14.76 23.95 24.83
N ASP A 207 -15.95 23.75 24.29
CA ASP A 207 -17.12 24.59 24.58
C ASP A 207 -17.50 24.46 26.06
N LEU A 208 -17.46 23.25 26.63
CA LEU A 208 -17.68 23.01 28.07
C LEU A 208 -16.60 23.66 28.95
N ILE A 209 -15.32 23.57 28.55
CA ILE A 209 -14.21 24.24 29.26
C ILE A 209 -14.43 25.75 29.28
N THR A 210 -14.85 26.35 28.16
CA THR A 210 -15.15 27.78 28.09
C THR A 210 -16.39 28.17 28.91
N ALA A 211 -17.44 27.34 28.90
CA ALA A 211 -18.67 27.59 29.66
C ALA A 211 -18.45 27.53 31.18
N GLN A 212 -17.51 26.70 31.65
CA GLN A 212 -17.10 26.63 33.05
C GLN A 212 -16.13 27.76 33.47
N GLY A 213 -15.86 28.73 32.56
CA GLY A 213 -14.97 29.86 32.83
C GLY A 213 -13.52 29.44 33.03
N LEU A 214 -13.12 28.26 32.56
CA LEU A 214 -11.75 27.78 32.66
C LEU A 214 -10.89 28.44 31.56
N PRO A 215 -9.73 29.03 31.90
CA PRO A 215 -8.89 29.66 30.91
C PRO A 215 -8.33 28.64 29.92
N THR A 216 -8.45 28.93 28.63
CA THR A 216 -7.84 28.13 27.55
C THR A 216 -6.40 28.53 27.24
N ASP A 217 -5.92 29.62 27.85
CA ASP A 217 -4.53 30.08 27.76
C ASP A 217 -3.67 29.52 28.92
N PRO A 218 -2.48 28.96 28.63
CA PRO A 218 -1.64 28.32 29.64
C PRO A 218 -1.13 29.29 30.73
N LYS A 219 -0.94 30.59 30.45
CA LYS A 219 -0.50 31.55 31.48
C LYS A 219 -1.65 31.85 32.46
N GLN A 220 -2.86 32.03 31.94
CA GLN A 220 -4.05 32.24 32.76
C GLN A 220 -4.42 31.00 33.58
N ALA A 221 -4.34 29.80 32.98
CA ALA A 221 -4.56 28.55 33.69
C ALA A 221 -3.56 28.37 34.85
N ARG A 222 -2.28 28.70 34.62
CA ARG A 222 -1.25 28.71 35.66
C ARG A 222 -1.54 29.73 36.77
N ALA A 223 -1.94 30.95 36.42
CA ALA A 223 -2.27 31.98 37.40
C ALA A 223 -3.48 31.58 38.27
N LEU A 224 -4.52 31.01 37.65
CA LEU A 224 -5.70 30.50 38.36
C LEU A 224 -5.33 29.34 39.30
N LEU A 225 -4.49 28.40 38.87
CA LEU A 225 -4.01 27.30 39.71
C LEU A 225 -3.17 27.81 40.89
N LEU A 226 -2.27 28.77 40.67
CA LEU A 226 -1.46 29.36 41.73
C LEU A 226 -2.31 30.12 42.75
N ALA A 227 -3.33 30.86 42.28
CA ALA A 227 -4.30 31.53 43.14
C ALA A 227 -5.12 30.53 43.96
N LYS A 228 -5.61 29.44 43.35
CA LYS A 228 -6.34 28.37 44.05
C LYS A 228 -5.49 27.62 45.08
N MET A 229 -4.19 27.50 44.85
CA MET A 229 -3.26 26.85 45.79
C MET A 229 -2.70 27.81 46.85
N GLY A 230 -3.09 29.10 46.84
CA GLY A 230 -2.63 30.08 47.82
C GLY A 230 -1.16 30.48 47.70
N ILE A 231 -0.52 30.25 46.54
CA ILE A 231 0.91 30.50 46.32
C ILE A 231 1.08 31.83 45.59
N CYS A 232 1.24 32.93 46.34
CA CYS A 232 1.62 34.23 45.78
C CYS A 232 3.15 34.31 45.62
N ARG A 233 3.68 34.06 44.41
CA ARG A 233 5.04 34.51 44.09
C ARG A 233 4.99 35.99 43.70
N GLY A 234 5.20 36.86 44.67
CA GLY A 234 5.39 38.29 44.43
C GLY A 234 6.52 38.51 43.44
N GLY A 235 6.28 39.35 42.43
CA GLY A 235 7.33 39.80 41.53
C GLY A 235 8.31 40.69 42.29
N GLN A 236 9.51 40.20 42.53
CA GLN A 236 10.68 41.07 42.69
C GLN A 236 11.21 41.38 41.29
N ALA A 237 10.90 42.59 40.82
CA ALA A 237 11.74 43.29 39.88
C ALA A 237 13.05 43.63 40.61
N HIS A 238 14.18 43.17 40.08
CA HIS A 238 15.49 43.77 40.32
C HIS A 238 15.93 44.39 38.99
N GLY A 239 16.33 45.66 39.06
CA GLY A 239 16.83 46.44 37.93
C GLY A 239 18.19 45.97 37.43
#